data_AF-A0A946FPC0-F1
#
_entry.id   AF-A0A946FPC0-F1
#
_cell.length_a   1.000
_cell.length_b   1.000
_cell.length_c   1.000
_cell.angle_alpha   90.00
_cell.angle_beta   90.00
_cell.angle_gamma   90.00
#
_symmetry.space_group_name_H-M   'P 1'
#
loop_
_entity.id
_entity.type
_entity.pdbx_description
1 polymer ?
#
loop_
_entity_poly.entity_id
_entity_poly.type
_entity_poly.pdbx_seq_one_letter_code
_entity_poly.pdbx_strand_id
1 'polypeptide(L)' 'KVSGSYRTYWNAFKRLAAGASDTEKAAMFHDVAARFYKI' A
#
# COMPACT_ATOMS: atom_id res chain seq x y z
N LYS A 1 -11.90 14.36 12.12
CA LYS A 1 -11.22 14.13 10.82
C LYS A 1 -9.74 13.95 11.10
N VAL A 2 -9.16 12.80 10.72
CA VAL A 2 -7.69 12.66 10.70
C VAL A 2 -7.23 13.26 9.38
N SER A 3 -6.46 14.34 9.43
CA SER A 3 -5.85 14.99 8.27
C SER A 3 -4.34 14.86 8.35
N GLY A 4 -3.72 14.37 7.27
CA GLY A 4 -2.27 14.23 7.16
C GLY A 4 -1.81 14.45 5.72
N SER A 5 -0.52 14.77 5.54
CA SER A 5 0.03 14.93 4.19
C SER A 5 0.15 13.56 3.50
N TYR A 6 0.01 13.53 2.18
CA TYR A 6 0.28 12.32 1.39
C TYR A 6 1.66 11.73 1.69
N ARG A 7 2.66 12.60 1.87
CA ARG A 7 4.03 12.20 2.22
C ARG A 7 4.09 11.42 3.54
N THR A 8 3.33 11.84 4.54
CA THR A 8 3.25 11.15 5.84
C THR A 8 2.69 9.74 5.67
N TYR A 9 1.57 9.62 4.96
CA TYR A 9 0.93 8.32 4.73
C TYR A 9 1.80 7.40 3.88
N TRP A 10 2.40 7.92 2.81
CA TRP A 10 3.28 7.13 1.96
C TRP A 10 4.51 6.60 2.72
N ASN A 11 5.11 7.41 3.60
CA ASN A 11 6.20 6.94 4.45
C ASN A 11 5.74 5.86 5.45
N ALA A 12 4.52 5.96 5.97
CA ALA A 12 3.96 4.92 6.83
C ALA A 12 3.77 3.60 6.07
N PHE A 13 3.23 3.64 4.85
CA PHE A 13 3.08 2.45 4.00
C PHE A 13 4.41 1.80 3.64
N LYS A 14 5.43 2.59 3.30
CA LYS A 14 6.79 2.06 3.06
C LYS A 14 7.38 1.36 4.28
N ARG A 15 7.16 1.90 5.49
CA ARG A 15 7.60 1.27 6.74
C ARG A 15 6.88 -0.05 6.98
N LEU A 16 5.58 -0.09 6.73
CA LEU A 16 4.77 -1.31 6.90
C LEU A 16 5.20 -2.41 5.92
N ALA A 17 5.58 -2.06 4.70
CA ALA A 17 6.00 -3.01 3.66
C ALA A 17 7.51 -3.34 3.67
N ALA A 18 8.30 -2.84 4.63
CA ALA A 18 9.77 -2.92 4.57
C ALA A 18 10.33 -4.36 4.60
N GLY A 19 9.61 -5.30 5.25
CA GLY A 19 10.00 -6.72 5.33
C GLY A 19 9.19 -7.65 4.44
N ALA A 20 8.27 -7.10 3.62
CA ALA A 20 7.43 -7.90 2.75
C ALA A 20 8.22 -8.41 1.54
N SER A 21 7.93 -9.64 1.12
CA SER A 21 8.38 -10.21 -0.16
C SER A 21 7.77 -9.44 -1.34
N ASP A 22 8.31 -9.66 -2.54
CA ASP A 22 7.85 -8.95 -3.73
C ASP A 22 6.40 -9.30 -4.09
N THR A 23 5.98 -10.54 -3.85
CA THR A 23 4.58 -10.98 -4.05
C THR A 23 3.63 -10.33 -3.04
N GLU A 24 4.05 -10.20 -1.78
CA GLU A 24 3.27 -9.50 -0.75
C GLU A 24 3.14 -8.00 -1.06
N LYS A 25 4.21 -7.36 -1.55
CA LYS A 25 4.15 -5.96 -1.99
C LYS A 25 3.22 -5.77 -3.19
N ALA A 26 3.28 -6.67 -4.16
CA ALA A 26 2.37 -6.65 -5.31
C ALA A 26 0.90 -6.78 -4.87
N ALA A 27 0.63 -7.69 -3.92
CA ALA A 27 -0.70 -7.83 -3.34
C ALA A 27 -1.16 -6.56 -2.60
N MET A 28 -0.29 -5.93 -1.81
CA MET A 28 -0.64 -4.75 -1.01
C MET A 28 -0.90 -3.49 -1.83
N PHE A 29 -0.16 -3.28 -2.92
CA PHE A 29 -0.19 -2.02 -3.67
C PHE A 29 -0.86 -2.11 -5.05
N HIS A 30 -1.20 -3.31 -5.53
CA HIS A 30 -1.77 -3.50 -6.86
C HIS A 30 -2.78 -4.64 -6.96
N ASP A 31 -2.38 -5.89 -6.74
CA ASP A 31 -3.14 -7.05 -7.22
C ASP A 31 -4.49 -7.22 -6.52
N VAL A 32 -4.56 -6.94 -5.21
CA VAL A 32 -5.81 -6.99 -4.47
C VAL A 32 -6.78 -5.91 -4.96
N ALA A 33 -6.28 -4.71 -5.25
CA ALA A 33 -7.09 -3.61 -5.77
C ALA A 33 -7.59 -3.92 -7.18
N ALA A 34 -6.73 -4.40 -8.07
CA ALA A 34 -7.08 -4.84 -9.42
C ALA A 34 -8.21 -5.87 -9.39
N ARG A 35 -8.08 -6.90 -8.55
CA ARG A 35 -9.10 -7.96 -8.41
C ARG A 35 -10.42 -7.44 -7.85
N PHE A 36 -10.40 -6.60 -6.82
CA PHE A 36 -11.62 -6.12 -6.16
C PHE A 36 -12.37 -5.10 -7.03
N TYR A 37 -11.64 -4.16 -7.60
CA TYR A 37 -12.21 -3.07 -8.40
C TYR A 37 -12.44 -3.45 -9.87
N LYS A 38 -11.99 -4.65 -10.30
CA LYS A 38 -12.09 -5.14 -11.68
C LYS A 38 -11.51 -4.16 -12.70
N ILE A 39 -10.34 -3.62 -12.37
CA ILE A 39 -9.52 -2.71 -13.19
C ILE A 39 -8.39 -3.49 -13.86
#